data_AF-A0A374WDL0-F1
#
_entry.id   AF-A0A374WDL0-F1
#
_cell.length_a   1.000
_cell.length_b   1.000
_cell.length_c   1.000
_cell.angle_alpha   90.00
_cell.angle_beta   90.00
_cell.angle_gamma   90.00
#
_symmetry.space_group_name_H-M   'P 1'
#
loop_
_entity.id
_entity.type
_entity.pdbx_description
1 polymer ?
#
loop_
_entity_poly.entity_id
_entity_poly.type
_entity_poly.pdbx_seq_one_letter_code
_entity_poly.pdbx_strand_id
1 'polypeptide(L)' 'MEYHRISFIHNDTEYSFIKAINERLTGYDLISVCRLEVRIYMTEHNMKGHYILTGMAKI' A
#
# COMPACT_ATOMS: atom_id res chain seq x y z
N MET A 1 11.40 7.18 10.26
CA MET A 1 10.36 6.24 9.77
C MET A 1 9.03 6.84 10.12
N GLU A 2 8.09 6.85 9.17
CA GLU A 2 6.84 7.59 9.30
C GLU A 2 5.65 6.71 8.95
N TYR A 3 4.57 6.84 9.73
CA TYR A 3 3.35 6.09 9.49
C TYR A 3 2.53 6.73 8.37
N HIS A 4 2.12 5.87 7.44
CA HIS A 4 1.30 6.26 6.31
C HIS A 4 0.12 5.31 6.19
N ARG A 5 -1.04 5.85 5.81
CA ARG A 5 -2.16 5.08 5.30
C ARG A 5 -1.91 4.78 3.83
N ILE A 6 -1.91 3.51 3.46
CA ILE A 6 -1.85 3.04 2.08
C ILE A 6 -3.26 2.55 1.71
N SER A 7 -3.79 3.04 0.59
CA SER A 7 -5.11 2.67 0.07
C SER A 7 -4.98 1.99 -1.30
N PHE A 8 -5.83 0.98 -1.53
CA PHE A 8 -5.91 0.28 -2.80
C PHE A 8 -7.32 -0.25 -3.08
N ILE A 9 -7.66 -0.40 -4.36
CA ILE A 9 -8.89 -1.06 -4.80
C ILE A 9 -8.59 -2.50 -5.20
N HIS A 10 -9.43 -3.42 -4.75
CA HIS A 10 -9.46 -4.81 -5.18
C HIS A 10 -10.92 -5.26 -5.37
N ASN A 11 -11.26 -5.81 -6.55
CA ASN A 11 -12.62 -6.22 -6.90
C ASN A 11 -13.69 -5.15 -6.54
N ASP A 12 -13.46 -3.93 -7.01
CA ASP A 12 -14.33 -2.75 -6.78
C ASP A 12 -14.54 -2.35 -5.31
N THR A 13 -13.79 -2.97 -4.38
CA THR A 13 -13.79 -2.63 -2.96
C THR A 13 -12.52 -1.87 -2.61
N GLU A 14 -12.67 -0.74 -1.90
CA GLU A 14 -11.53 0.01 -1.38
C GLU A 14 -11.08 -0.54 -0.03
N TYR A 15 -9.77 -0.79 0.09
CA TYR A 15 -9.10 -1.23 1.29
C TYR A 15 -8.04 -0.21 1.69
N SER A 16 -7.74 -0.13 2.98
CA SER A 16 -6.59 0.64 3.46
C SER A 16 -5.98 0.03 4.71
N PHE A 17 -4.69 0.27 4.90
CA PHE A 17 -3.96 -0.14 6.11
C PHE A 17 -2.86 0.87 6.44
N ILE A 18 -2.38 0.83 7.69
CA ILE A 18 -1.31 1.70 8.17
C ILE A 18 0.01 0.92 8.11
N LYS A 19 1.03 1.54 7.53
CA LYS A 19 2.39 0.99 7.49
C LYS A 19 3.41 2.07 7.81
N ALA A 20 4.46 1.68 8.53
CA ALA A 20 5.62 2.53 8.73
C ALA A 20 6.53 2.44 7.50
N ILE A 21 6.80 3.59 6.87
CA ILE A 21 7.60 3.71 5.66
C ILE A 21 8.86 4.54 5.97
N ASN A 22 9.97 4.22 5.29
CA ASN A 22 11.19 5.00 5.43
C ASN A 22 10.99 6.39 4.79
N GLU A 23 11.13 7.44 5.60
CA GLU A 23 10.93 8.85 5.21
C GLU A 23 11.91 9.33 4.12
N ARG A 24 13.01 8.61 3.91
CA ARG A 24 13.98 8.91 2.85
C ARG A 24 13.54 8.42 1.47
N LEU A 25 12.54 7.53 1.41
CA LEU A 25 12.02 7.01 0.14
C LEU A 25 11.17 8.09 -0.52
N THR A 26 11.46 8.34 -1.80
CA THR A 26 10.74 9.32 -2.60
C THR A 26 10.53 8.78 -4.02
N GLY A 27 9.63 9.41 -4.79
CA GLY A 27 9.41 9.07 -6.19
C GLY A 27 9.10 7.59 -6.43
N TYR A 28 9.82 6.98 -7.37
CA TYR A 28 9.60 5.59 -7.79
C TYR A 28 9.85 4.55 -6.69
N ASP A 29 10.84 4.77 -5.83
CA ASP A 29 11.17 3.85 -4.74
C ASP A 29 10.05 3.79 -3.70
N LEU A 30 9.46 4.96 -3.39
CA LEU A 30 8.30 5.06 -2.52
C LEU A 30 7.11 4.26 -3.07
N ILE A 31 6.79 4.46 -4.36
CA ILE A 31 5.69 3.74 -5.02
C ILE A 31 5.96 2.23 -5.06
N SER A 32 7.21 1.82 -5.29
CA SER A 32 7.59 0.40 -5.32
C SER A 32 7.38 -0.27 -3.96
N VAL A 33 7.74 0.42 -2.87
CA VAL A 33 7.47 -0.07 -1.51
C VAL A 33 5.97 -0.12 -1.22
N CYS A 34 5.19 0.91 -1.57
CA CYS A 34 3.73 0.86 -1.39
C CYS A 34 3.08 -0.32 -2.13
N ARG A 35 3.53 -0.59 -3.38
CA ARG A 35 3.06 -1.75 -4.16
C ARG A 35 3.42 -3.09 -3.53
N LEU A 36 4.62 -3.19 -2.96
CA LEU A 36 5.06 -4.39 -2.25
C LEU A 36 4.19 -4.61 -1.00
N GLU A 37 3.96 -3.57 -0.21
CA GLU A 37 3.15 -3.64 1.00
C GLU A 37 1.70 -4.03 0.70
N VAL A 38 1.10 -3.54 -0.37
CA VAL A 38 -0.24 -3.99 -0.80
C VAL A 38 -0.24 -5.48 -1.16
N ARG A 39 0.79 -5.99 -1.85
CA ARG A 39 0.90 -7.42 -2.17
C ARG A 39 1.04 -8.29 -0.92
N ILE A 40 1.80 -7.83 0.07
CA ILE A 40 1.95 -8.49 1.37
C ILE A 40 0.58 -8.55 2.05
N TYR A 41 -0.10 -7.41 2.18
CA TYR A 41 -1.44 -7.33 2.77
C TYR A 41 -2.41 -8.30 2.09
N MET A 42 -2.47 -8.30 0.75
CA MET A 42 -3.33 -9.20 -0.01
C MET A 42 -3.01 -10.67 0.25
N THR A 43 -1.72 -11.03 0.34
CA THR A 43 -1.28 -12.41 0.61
C THR A 43 -1.71 -12.85 2.01
N GLU A 44 -1.51 -12.01 3.02
CA GLU A 44 -1.91 -12.28 4.41
C GLU A 44 -3.43 -12.44 4.56
N HIS A 45 -4.21 -11.78 3.71
CA HIS A 45 -5.69 -11.81 3.72
C HIS A 45 -6.27 -12.76 2.66
N ASN A 46 -5.46 -13.62 2.03
CA ASN A 46 -5.89 -14.57 0.99
C ASN A 46 -6.60 -13.92 -0.23
N MET A 47 -6.30 -12.65 -0.50
CA MET A 47 -6.84 -11.91 -1.64
C MET A 47 -6.02 -12.25 -2.89
N LYS A 48 -6.69 -12.73 -3.94
CA LYS A 48 -6.06 -13.13 -5.20
C LYS A 48 -6.46 -12.21 -6.33
N GLY A 49 -5.51 -11.92 -7.23
CA GLY A 49 -5.76 -11.14 -8.44
C GLY A 49 -5.11 -9.76 -8.40
N HIS A 50 -5.66 -8.84 -9.19
CA HIS A 50 -5.09 -7.51 -9.36
C HIS A 50 -5.60 -6.53 -8.30
N TYR A 51 -4.83 -5.46 -8.12
CA TYR A 51 -5.22 -4.30 -7.34
C TYR A 51 -4.82 -3.03 -8.07
N ILE A 52 -5.45 -1.92 -7.67
CA ILE A 52 -5.06 -0.57 -8.10
C ILE A 52 -4.61 0.18 -6.84
N LEU A 53 -3.35 0.61 -6.80
CA LEU A 53 -2.87 1.49 -5.73
C LEU A 53 -3.52 2.86 -5.93
N THR A 54 -4.35 3.30 -4.97
CA THR A 54 -5.13 4.54 -5.09
C THR A 54 -4.55 5.71 -4.32
N GLY A 55 -3.81 5.44 -3.23
CA GLY A 55 -3.29 6.54 -2.44
C GLY A 55 -2.32 6.15 -1.34
N MET A 56 -1.60 7.17 -0.89
CA MET A 56 -0.77 7.15 0.29
C MET A 56 -0.92 8.49 0.99
N ALA A 57 -1.18 8.49 2.30
CA ALA A 57 -1.28 9.70 3.10
C ALA A 57 -0.50 9.53 4.40
N LYS A 58 0.34 10.51 4.74
CA LYS A 58 1.00 10.58 6.04
C LYS A 58 -0.04 10.79 7.14
N ILE A 59 0.15 10.14 8.28
CA ILE A 59 -0.69 10.26 9.49
C ILE A 59 0.04 11.10 10.54
#